data_AF-A0A838G267-F1
#
_entry.id   AF-A0A838G267-F1
#
_cell.length_a   1.000
_cell.length_b   1.000
_cell.length_c   1.000
_cell.angle_alpha   90.00
_cell.angle_beta   90.00
_cell.angle_gamma   90.00
#
_symmetry.space_group_name_H-M   'P 1'
#
loop_
_entity.id
_entity.type
_entity.pdbx_description
1 polymer ?
#
loop_
_entity_poly.entity_id
_entity_poly.type
_entity_poly.pdbx_seq_one_letter_code
_entity_poly.pdbx_strand_id
1 'polypeptide(L)' 'AVDRGGRLLTDVSPTRRRGLMTLLGPLVAGGGSVWVRRPDEDGWQRRYAAERATSQLRAPTVPGAPGQPARS' A
#
# COMPACT_ATOMS: atom_id res chain seq x y z
N ALA A 1 1.96 -6.39 11.37
CA ALA A 1 3.08 -5.53 11.78
C ALA A 1 4.16 -5.66 10.71
N VAL A 2 5.05 -4.68 10.56
CA VAL A 2 6.14 -4.73 9.57
C VAL A 2 7.37 -5.30 10.25
N ASP A 3 8.06 -6.22 9.58
CA ASP A 3 9.29 -6.81 10.11
C ASP A 3 10.35 -5.73 10.34
N ARG A 4 11.26 -5.96 11.28
CA ARG A 4 12.37 -5.05 11.55
C ARG A 4 13.26 -4.92 10.31
N GLY A 5 13.52 -3.69 9.87
CA GLY A 5 14.23 -3.42 8.61
C GLY A 5 13.43 -3.78 7.34
N GLY A 6 12.19 -4.24 7.48
CA GLY A 6 11.35 -4.72 6.40
C GLY A 6 10.78 -3.60 5.52
N ARG A 7 10.13 -4.00 4.43
CA ARG A 7 9.47 -3.08 3.49
C ARG A 7 7.98 -3.37 3.42
N LEU A 8 7.17 -2.36 3.68
CA LEU A 8 5.72 -2.42 3.57
C LEU A 8 5.27 -2.02 2.18
N LEU A 9 4.59 -2.91 1.46
CA LEU A 9 3.84 -2.56 0.25
C LEU A 9 2.40 -2.19 0.62
N THR A 10 1.92 -1.02 0.21
CA THR A 10 0.54 -0.59 0.50
C THR A 10 -0.04 0.32 -0.59
N ASP A 11 -1.36 0.35 -0.71
CA ASP A 11 -2.14 1.33 -1.49
C ASP A 11 -2.85 2.36 -0.60
N VAL A 12 -2.66 2.27 0.72
CA VAL A 12 -3.28 3.18 1.67
C VAL A 12 -2.54 4.51 1.67
N SER A 13 -3.21 5.59 1.27
CA SER A 13 -2.61 6.93 1.25
C SER A 13 -2.07 7.35 2.62
N PRO A 14 -0.79 7.77 2.74
CA PRO A 14 -0.20 8.16 4.01
C PRO A 14 -0.81 9.45 4.59
N THR A 15 -1.50 10.22 3.76
CA THR A 15 -2.17 11.47 4.16
C THR A 15 -3.49 11.25 4.90
N ARG A 16 -4.01 10.02 4.97
CA ARG A 16 -5.22 9.69 5.74
C ARG A 16 -4.83 9.27 7.16
N ARG A 17 -5.73 9.51 8.14
CA ARG A 17 -5.50 9.13 9.55
C ARG A 17 -5.05 7.67 9.73
N ARG A 18 -5.72 6.72 9.05
CA ARG A 18 -5.35 5.30 9.06
C ARG A 18 -4.05 5.01 8.29
N GLY A 19 -3.73 5.81 7.28
CA GLY A 19 -2.54 5.67 6.44
C GLY A 19 -1.27 6.24 7.06
N LEU A 20 -1.36 7.15 8.02
CA LEU A 20 -0.18 7.71 8.71
C LEU A 20 0.71 6.60 9.30
N MET A 21 0.11 5.53 9.83
CA MET A 21 0.86 4.39 10.37
C MET A 21 1.63 3.59 9.31
N THR A 22 1.22 3.68 8.05
CA THR A 22 1.95 3.07 6.93
C THR A 22 3.22 3.83 6.57
N LEU A 23 3.34 5.09 7.00
CA LEU A 23 4.57 5.88 6.88
C LEU A 23 5.45 5.69 8.12
N LEU A 24 4.89 5.91 9.31
CA LEU A 24 5.68 5.97 10.54
C LEU A 24 6.12 4.60 11.03
N GLY A 25 5.26 3.57 10.93
CA GLY A 25 5.55 2.23 11.45
C GLY A 25 6.84 1.63 10.86
N PRO A 26 6.99 1.57 9.53
CA PRO A 26 8.20 1.06 8.90
C PRO A 26 9.45 1.86 9.24
N LEU A 27 9.37 3.21 9.29
CA LEU A 27 10.51 4.06 9.66
C LEU A 27 11.00 3.79 11.08
N VAL A 28 10.08 3.67 12.05
CA VAL A 28 10.44 3.33 13.45
C VAL A 28 11.06 1.93 13.54
N ALA A 29 10.62 1.00 12.69
CA ALA A 29 11.20 -0.36 12.61
C ALA A 29 12.54 -0.41 11.85
N GLY A 30 13.07 0.72 11.37
CA GLY A 30 14.31 0.81 10.58
C GLY A 30 14.15 0.34 9.12
N GLY A 31 12.91 0.27 8.64
CA GLY A 31 12.54 -0.17 7.30
C GLY A 31 12.00 0.96 6.42
N GLY A 32 11.14 0.60 5.46
CA GLY A 32 10.54 1.57 4.54
C GLY A 32 9.18 1.15 3.99
N SER A 33 8.60 2.04 3.19
CA SER A 33 7.26 1.87 2.66
C SER A 33 7.23 2.15 1.17
N VAL A 34 6.43 1.37 0.44
CA VAL A 34 6.16 1.54 -0.98
C VAL A 34 4.66 1.75 -1.16
N TRP A 35 4.29 2.91 -1.71
CA TRP A 35 2.90 3.24 -2.02
C TRP A 35 2.56 2.99 -3.48
N VAL A 36 1.55 2.15 -3.70
CA VAL A 36 1.01 1.82 -5.02
C VAL A 36 -0.21 2.69 -5.28
N ARG A 37 -0.11 3.60 -6.26
CA ARG A 37 -1.20 4.53 -6.61
C ARG A 37 -2.42 3.83 -7.23
N ARG A 38 -2.19 2.79 -8.05
CA ARG A 38 -3.23 2.04 -8.76
C ARG A 38 -2.95 0.55 -8.56
N PRO A 39 -3.50 -0.07 -7.51
CA PRO A 39 -3.29 -1.48 -7.25
C PRO A 39 -4.19 -2.31 -8.17
N ASP A 40 -3.58 -2.96 -9.16
CA ASP A 40 -4.17 -4.11 -9.85
C ASP A 40 -3.57 -5.42 -9.31
N GLU A 41 -4.32 -6.51 -9.38
CA GLU A 41 -3.92 -7.78 -8.75
C GLU A 41 -2.63 -8.33 -9.34
N ASP A 42 -2.51 -8.30 -10.67
CA ASP A 42 -1.33 -8.81 -11.39
C ASP A 42 -0.09 -7.94 -11.12
N GLY A 43 -0.26 -6.61 -11.06
CA GLY A 43 0.79 -5.66 -10.76
C GLY A 43 1.27 -5.71 -9.33
N TRP A 44 0.40 -6.10 -8.39
CA TRP A 44 0.74 -6.13 -6.98
C TRP A 44 1.83 -7.12 -6.65
N GLN A 45 1.69 -8.37 -7.09
CA GLN A 45 2.69 -9.41 -6.79
C GLN A 45 4.03 -9.09 -7.45
N ARG A 46 3.99 -8.53 -8.67
CA ARG A 46 5.20 -8.04 -9.35
C ARG A 46 5.88 -6.93 -8.55
N ARG A 47 5.12 -5.98 -8.02
CA ARG A 47 5.66 -4.90 -7.17
C ARG A 47 6.19 -5.42 -5.84
N TYR A 48 5.49 -6.35 -5.21
CA TYR A 48 5.93 -6.98 -3.96
C TYR A 48 7.31 -7.63 -4.13
N ALA A 49 7.48 -8.42 -5.20
CA ALA A 49 8.75 -9.06 -5.53
C ALA A 49 9.84 -8.05 -5.91
N ALA A 50 9.54 -7.10 -6.80
CA ALA A 50 10.51 -6.12 -7.30
C ALA A 50 11.08 -5.24 -6.18
N GLU A 51 10.22 -4.83 -5.24
CA GLU A 51 10.61 -3.95 -4.13
C GLU A 51 11.18 -4.72 -2.94
N ARG A 52 11.19 -6.06 -3.00
CA ARG A 52 11.51 -6.96 -1.88
C ARG A 52 10.70 -6.60 -0.63
N ALA A 53 9.41 -6.38 -0.82
CA ALA A 53 8.50 -6.16 0.30
C ALA A 53 8.47 -7.41 1.19
N THR A 54 8.41 -7.20 2.51
CA THR A 54 8.31 -8.27 3.52
C THR A 54 6.95 -8.30 4.18
N SER A 55 6.16 -7.24 4.00
CA SER A 55 4.80 -7.12 4.52
C SER A 55 3.92 -6.39 3.51
N GLN A 56 2.62 -6.65 3.56
CA GLN A 56 1.64 -5.99 2.69
C GLN A 56 0.41 -5.54 3.46
N LEU A 57 -0.16 -4.40 3.06
CA LEU A 57 -1.43 -3.90 3.56
C LEU A 57 -2.22 -3.29 2.41
N ARG A 58 -3.39 -3.84 2.11
CA ARG A 58 -4.30 -3.29 1.12
C ARG A 58 -5.46 -2.55 1.77
N ALA A 59 -5.91 -1.47 1.13
CA ALA A 59 -7.20 -0.88 1.40
C ALA A 59 -8.29 -1.93 1.11
N PRO A 60 -9.35 -2.00 1.93
CA PRO A 60 -10.45 -2.89 1.64
C PRO A 60 -11.04 -2.52 0.28
N THR A 61 -11.12 -3.49 -0.63
CA THR A 61 -11.90 -3.36 -1.86
C THR A 61 -13.36 -3.22 -1.44
N VAL A 62 -13.95 -2.05 -1.61
CA VAL A 62 -15.39 -1.87 -1.38
C VAL A 62 -16.11 -2.51 -2.58
N PRO A 63 -16.92 -3.56 -2.39
CA PRO A 63 -17.77 -4.06 -3.46
C PRO A 63 -18.78 -2.96 -3.83
N GLY A 64 -18.72 -2.46 -5.06
CA GLY A 64 -19.70 -1.49 -5.57
C GLY A 64 -19.29 -0.01 -5.55
N ALA A 65 -18.01 0.34 -5.43
CA ALA A 65 -17.58 1.72 -5.72
C ALA A 65 -17.77 2.00 -7.24
N PRO A 66 -18.68 2.91 -7.64
CA PRO A 66 -18.96 3.15 -9.05
C PRO A 66 -17.76 3.80 -9.74
N GLY A 67 -17.56 3.40 -11.00
CA GLY A 67 -16.55 3.98 -11.86
C GLY A 67 -16.63 5.51 -11.90
N GLN A 68 -15.47 6.14 -11.97
CA GLN A 68 -15.35 7.47 -12.56
C GLN A 68 -14.71 7.32 -13.94
N PRO A 69 -15.07 8.13 -14.96
CA PRO A 69 -16.31 8.87 -15.21
C PRO A 69 -16.91 8.61 -16.62
N ALA A 70 -18.18 8.92 -16.86
CA ALA A 70 -18.61 9.34 -18.19
C ALA A 70 -18.51 10.87 -18.24
N ARG A 71 -17.46 11.40 -18.89
CA ARG A 71 -17.37 12.83 -19.18
C ARG A 71 -18.38 13.14 -20.28
N SER A 72 -19.25 14.11 -20.00
CA SER A 72 -20.12 14.79 -20.98
C SER A 72 -19.31 15.57 -21.99
#